data_AF-A0A7C4PY50-F1
#
_entry.id   AF-A0A7C4PY50-F1
#
_cell.length_a   1.000
_cell.length_b   1.000
_cell.length_c   1.000
_cell.angle_alpha   90.00
_cell.angle_beta   90.00
_cell.angle_gamma   90.00
#
_symmetry.space_group_name_H-M   'P 1'
#
loop_
_entity.id
_entity.type
_entity.pdbx_description
1 polymer ?
#
loop_
_entity_poly.entity_id
_entity_poly.type
_entity_poly.pdbx_seq_one_letter_code
_entity_poly.pdbx_strand_id
1 'polypeptide(L)'
;MILNQEILESFDWARNSIPQRSNFLVITGEPLFTNPIQEWFYPLTKSNSINTYQGTEWLPNYYKNVTLSLLLQDCKFKTISCLDEWKGLNPVSYEYIYLYDGKVPTLGLGEITGSQSLSESLKQSEQFVLIYQSDNVKIFSKSSDKE
;
A
#
# COMPACT_ATOMS: atom_id res chain seq x y z
N MET A 1 2.14 13.12 -5.82
CA MET A 1 2.85 13.29 -4.53
C MET A 1 4.35 13.39 -4.81
N ILE A 2 5.20 13.72 -3.83
CA ILE A 2 6.68 13.59 -3.97
C ILE A 2 7.23 12.79 -2.79
N LEU A 3 8.35 12.08 -2.98
CA LEU A 3 9.07 11.44 -1.87
C LEU A 3 9.71 12.53 -1.01
N ASN A 4 9.20 12.72 0.20
CA ASN A 4 9.77 13.62 1.19
C ASN A 4 10.70 12.84 2.14
N GLN A 5 11.34 13.55 3.07
CA GLN A 5 12.26 12.96 4.04
C GLN A 5 11.60 11.86 4.89
N GLU A 6 10.36 12.07 5.35
CA GLU A 6 9.60 11.09 6.14
C GLU A 6 9.40 9.76 5.38
N ILE A 7 9.05 9.83 4.09
CA ILE A 7 8.90 8.63 3.25
C ILE A 7 10.25 7.94 3.01
N LEU A 8 11.33 8.71 2.85
CA LEU A 8 12.67 8.13 2.68
C LEU A 8 13.13 7.41 3.95
N GLU A 9 12.83 7.95 5.13
CA GLU A 9 13.12 7.33 6.42
C GLU A 9 12.30 6.06 6.64
N SER A 10 11.04 6.03 6.24
CA SER A 10 10.22 4.81 6.33
C SER A 10 10.73 3.72 5.38
N PHE A 11 11.23 4.08 4.19
CA PHE A 11 11.84 3.15 3.26
C PHE A 11 13.15 2.58 3.78
N ASP A 12 14.00 3.42 4.38
CA ASP A 12 15.23 2.97 5.03
C ASP A 12 14.93 2.05 6.21
N TRP A 13 13.95 2.41 7.05
CA TRP A 13 13.50 1.54 8.13
C TRP A 13 13.02 0.18 7.60
N ALA A 14 12.18 0.16 6.56
CA ALA A 14 11.67 -1.07 5.97
C ALA A 14 12.81 -1.93 5.40
N ARG A 15 13.78 -1.32 4.71
CA ARG A 15 14.95 -2.00 4.15
C ARG A 15 15.78 -2.70 5.22
N ASN A 16 15.91 -2.09 6.39
CA ASN A 16 16.81 -2.54 7.46
C ASN A 16 16.11 -3.45 8.50
N SER A 17 14.78 -3.39 8.59
CA SER A 17 14.00 -4.07 9.63
C SER A 17 13.16 -5.24 9.13
N ILE A 18 12.92 -5.32 7.82
CA ILE A 18 12.06 -6.33 7.19
C ILE A 18 12.90 -7.23 6.28
N PRO A 19 12.64 -8.56 6.23
CA PRO A 19 13.33 -9.44 5.30
C PRO A 19 13.27 -8.92 3.85
N GLN A 20 14.40 -9.02 3.15
CA GLN A 20 14.45 -8.61 1.75
C GLN A 20 13.51 -9.48 0.90
N ARG A 21 12.94 -8.86 -0.15
CA ARG A 21 11.98 -9.49 -1.06
C ARG A 21 10.66 -9.92 -0.40
N SER A 22 10.33 -9.39 0.78
CA SER A 22 8.97 -9.50 1.33
C SER A 22 7.96 -8.81 0.42
N ASN A 23 6.71 -9.28 0.46
CA ASN A 23 5.63 -8.76 -0.37
C ASN A 23 4.77 -7.77 0.43
N PHE A 24 4.69 -6.56 -0.11
CA PHE A 24 3.91 -5.46 0.43
C PHE A 24 2.72 -5.14 -0.46
N LEU A 25 1.58 -4.86 0.19
CA LEU A 25 0.56 -3.98 -0.37
C LEU A 25 0.96 -2.54 -0.07
N VAL A 26 1.16 -1.72 -1.10
CA VAL A 26 1.49 -0.30 -0.95
C VAL A 26 0.25 0.53 -1.26
N ILE A 27 -0.35 1.13 -0.23
CA ILE A 27 -1.63 1.85 -0.29
C ILE A 27 -1.38 3.31 0.07
N THR A 28 -1.60 4.21 -0.88
CA THR A 28 -1.42 5.65 -0.71
C THR A 28 -2.70 6.44 -0.97
N GLY A 29 -3.67 5.83 -1.65
CA GLY A 29 -4.89 6.47 -2.16
C GLY A 29 -4.65 7.38 -3.37
N GLU A 30 -3.44 7.39 -3.93
CA GLU A 30 -3.12 8.22 -5.10
C GLU A 30 -3.57 7.53 -6.40
N PRO A 31 -4.27 8.25 -7.31
CA PRO A 31 -4.71 7.69 -8.58
C PRO A 31 -3.53 7.44 -9.55
N LEU A 32 -3.87 6.97 -10.75
CA LEU A 32 -2.91 6.49 -11.75
C LEU A 32 -1.78 7.48 -12.07
N PHE A 33 -0.62 6.93 -12.43
CA PHE A 33 0.54 7.60 -13.04
C PHE A 33 1.24 8.68 -12.20
N THR A 34 0.83 8.96 -10.97
CA THR A 34 1.49 9.97 -10.11
C THR A 34 1.97 9.46 -8.76
N ASN A 35 2.06 8.14 -8.55
CA ASN A 35 2.38 7.52 -7.27
C ASN A 35 3.88 7.15 -7.14
N PRO A 36 4.75 8.07 -6.67
CA PRO A 36 6.17 7.78 -6.53
C PRO A 36 6.46 6.78 -5.42
N ILE A 37 5.60 6.65 -4.41
CA ILE A 37 5.81 5.69 -3.31
C ILE A 37 5.77 4.27 -3.86
N GLN A 38 4.78 3.93 -4.70
CA GLN A 38 4.71 2.61 -5.35
C GLN A 38 5.92 2.38 -6.28
N GLU A 39 6.19 3.33 -7.19
CA GLU A 39 7.23 3.21 -8.21
C GLU A 39 8.63 3.01 -7.61
N TRP A 40 8.95 3.78 -6.57
CA TRP A 40 10.27 3.74 -5.95
C TRP A 40 10.38 2.77 -4.77
N PHE A 41 9.30 2.05 -4.44
CA PHE A 41 9.27 1.13 -3.31
C PHE A 41 10.34 0.04 -3.43
N TYR A 42 10.33 -0.72 -4.52
CA TYR A 42 11.28 -1.84 -4.71
C TYR A 42 12.74 -1.38 -4.80
N PRO A 43 13.09 -0.38 -5.63
CA PRO A 43 14.48 0.10 -5.72
C PRO A 43 15.07 0.53 -4.39
N LEU A 44 14.28 1.18 -3.52
CA LEU A 44 14.74 1.78 -2.27
C LEU A 44 14.63 0.85 -1.06
N THR A 45 13.60 0.00 -0.99
CA THR A 45 13.39 -0.91 0.16
C THR A 45 13.99 -2.31 -0.04
N LYS A 46 14.21 -2.74 -1.30
CA LYS A 46 14.52 -4.13 -1.69
C LYS A 46 13.41 -5.14 -1.36
N SER A 47 12.19 -4.66 -1.16
CA SER A 47 10.97 -5.45 -0.97
C SER A 47 9.97 -5.18 -2.09
N ASN A 48 9.11 -6.16 -2.38
CA ASN A 48 8.21 -6.09 -3.52
C ASN A 48 6.96 -5.27 -3.17
N SER A 49 6.59 -4.31 -4.01
CA SER A 49 5.22 -3.80 -4.05
C SER A 49 4.43 -4.63 -5.06
N ILE A 50 3.58 -5.54 -4.59
CA ILE A 50 2.87 -6.48 -5.48
C ILE A 50 1.74 -5.84 -6.28
N ASN A 51 1.43 -4.58 -5.98
CA ASN A 51 0.42 -3.77 -6.65
C ASN A 51 1.02 -2.60 -7.45
N THR A 52 2.33 -2.61 -7.72
CA THR A 52 2.95 -1.69 -8.68
C THR A 52 2.72 -2.22 -10.10
N TYR A 53 2.12 -1.39 -10.96
CA TYR A 53 1.86 -1.74 -12.37
C TYR A 53 2.71 -0.91 -13.35
N GLN A 54 3.31 0.20 -12.89
CA GLN A 54 4.23 1.00 -13.68
C GLN A 54 5.43 0.14 -14.12
N GLY A 55 5.87 0.30 -15.37
CA GLY A 55 6.94 -0.52 -15.96
C GLY A 55 6.46 -1.88 -16.47
N THR A 56 5.16 -2.19 -16.38
CA THR A 56 4.56 -3.42 -16.91
C THR A 56 3.70 -3.20 -18.16
N GLU A 57 3.77 -2.01 -18.77
CA GLU A 57 2.94 -1.57 -19.91
C GLU A 57 3.02 -2.53 -21.11
N TRP A 58 4.16 -3.17 -21.27
CA TRP A 58 4.46 -4.07 -22.38
C TRP A 58 4.20 -5.55 -22.05
N LEU A 59 3.73 -5.86 -20.84
CA LEU A 59 3.47 -7.22 -20.39
C LEU A 59 1.99 -7.58 -20.56
N PRO A 60 1.68 -8.88 -20.76
CA PRO A 60 0.30 -9.37 -20.67
C PRO A 60 -0.32 -8.98 -19.32
N ASN A 61 -1.62 -8.68 -19.32
CA ASN A 61 -2.38 -8.27 -18.13
C ASN A 61 -2.11 -6.87 -17.57
N TYR A 62 -1.35 -6.00 -18.25
CA TYR A 62 -1.14 -4.61 -17.82
C TYR A 62 -2.44 -3.93 -17.37
N TYR A 63 -3.46 -3.90 -18.22
CA TYR A 63 -4.75 -3.28 -17.90
C TYR A 63 -5.46 -3.93 -16.71
N LYS A 64 -5.32 -5.24 -16.51
CA LYS A 64 -5.84 -5.93 -15.33
C LYS A 64 -5.12 -5.45 -14.07
N ASN A 65 -3.79 -5.33 -14.11
CA ASN A 65 -2.98 -4.86 -12.99
C ASN A 65 -3.26 -3.39 -12.65
N VAL A 66 -3.47 -2.54 -13.67
CA VAL A 66 -3.94 -1.16 -13.51
C VAL A 66 -5.25 -1.13 -12.73
N THR A 67 -6.26 -1.90 -13.16
CA THR A 67 -7.56 -1.98 -12.50
C THR A 67 -7.45 -2.50 -11.06
N LEU A 68 -6.67 -3.56 -10.83
CA LEU A 68 -6.46 -4.11 -9.48
C LEU A 68 -5.73 -3.12 -8.58
N SER A 69 -4.75 -2.37 -9.09
CA SER A 69 -4.07 -1.34 -8.31
C SER A 69 -5.02 -0.21 -7.94
N LEU A 70 -5.88 0.26 -8.86
CA LEU A 70 -6.88 1.28 -8.57
C LEU A 70 -7.84 0.87 -7.46
N LEU A 71 -8.43 -0.32 -7.58
CA LEU A 71 -9.34 -0.86 -6.57
C LEU A 71 -8.67 -0.94 -5.19
N LEU A 72 -7.37 -1.26 -5.15
CA LEU A 72 -6.62 -1.30 -3.91
C LEU A 72 -6.35 0.09 -3.33
N GLN A 73 -6.10 1.10 -4.16
CA GLN A 73 -5.90 2.47 -3.67
C GLN A 73 -7.18 3.04 -3.02
N ASP A 74 -8.36 2.67 -3.54
CA ASP A 74 -9.65 3.02 -2.94
C ASP A 74 -9.81 2.44 -1.53
N CYS A 75 -9.14 1.33 -1.20
CA CYS A 75 -9.22 0.74 0.13
C CYS A 75 -8.74 1.68 1.23
N LYS A 76 -7.90 2.69 0.93
CA LYS A 76 -7.46 3.69 1.92
C LYS A 76 -8.64 4.32 2.69
N PHE A 77 -9.78 4.50 2.01
CA PHE A 77 -10.96 5.21 2.50
C PHE A 77 -12.09 4.26 2.93
N LYS A 78 -11.75 2.99 3.18
CA LYS A 78 -12.66 1.91 3.60
C LYS A 78 -12.06 1.18 4.81
N THR A 79 -12.78 0.19 5.33
CA THR A 79 -12.28 -0.70 6.39
C THR A 79 -11.43 -1.84 5.83
N ILE A 80 -10.87 -2.64 6.73
CA ILE A 80 -10.05 -3.81 6.42
C ILE A 80 -10.72 -4.82 5.48
N SER A 81 -12.07 -4.89 5.46
CA SER A 81 -12.81 -5.80 4.58
C SER A 81 -12.59 -5.52 3.08
N CYS A 82 -12.19 -4.29 2.72
CA CYS A 82 -11.81 -3.96 1.35
C CYS A 82 -10.60 -4.79 0.86
N LEU A 83 -9.68 -5.14 1.77
CA LEU A 83 -8.53 -5.97 1.44
C LEU A 83 -8.94 -7.41 1.14
N ASP A 84 -9.95 -7.94 1.85
CA ASP A 84 -10.50 -9.28 1.61
C ASP A 84 -11.20 -9.35 0.24
N GLU A 85 -12.01 -8.34 -0.09
CA GLU A 85 -12.64 -8.21 -1.40
C GLU A 85 -11.59 -8.14 -2.51
N TRP A 86 -10.56 -7.31 -2.35
CA TRP A 86 -9.47 -7.18 -3.31
C TRP A 86 -8.71 -8.50 -3.50
N LYS A 87 -8.42 -9.21 -2.40
CA LYS A 87 -7.74 -10.52 -2.42
C LYS A 87 -8.57 -11.57 -3.17
N GLY A 88 -9.89 -11.50 -3.10
CA GLY A 88 -10.79 -12.36 -3.89
C GLY A 88 -10.64 -12.17 -5.41
N LEU A 89 -10.29 -10.96 -5.85
CA LEU A 89 -10.06 -10.62 -7.27
C LEU A 89 -8.61 -10.86 -7.71
N ASN A 90 -7.67 -10.82 -6.77
CA ASN A 90 -6.24 -10.99 -7.00
C ASN A 90 -5.64 -11.95 -5.98
N PRO A 91 -5.57 -13.27 -6.28
CA PRO A 91 -5.10 -14.29 -5.35
C PRO A 91 -3.58 -14.26 -5.20
N VAL A 92 -3.06 -13.21 -4.58
CA VAL A 92 -1.64 -13.01 -4.27
C VAL A 92 -1.43 -13.01 -2.75
N SER A 93 -0.26 -13.46 -2.31
CA SER A 93 0.15 -13.37 -0.91
C SER A 93 0.93 -12.08 -0.66
N TYR A 94 0.75 -11.55 0.55
CA TYR A 94 1.52 -10.43 1.08
C TYR A 94 1.68 -10.61 2.58
N GLU A 95 2.78 -10.14 3.14
CA GLU A 95 3.08 -10.21 4.57
C GLU A 95 2.93 -8.84 5.24
N TYR A 96 3.04 -7.76 4.45
CA TYR A 96 3.08 -6.39 4.97
C TYR A 96 2.13 -5.47 4.21
N ILE A 97 1.68 -4.43 4.90
CA ILE A 97 0.94 -3.30 4.32
C ILE A 97 1.74 -2.04 4.62
N TYR A 98 2.15 -1.33 3.58
CA TYR A 98 2.66 0.03 3.67
C TYR A 98 1.49 0.99 3.38
N LEU A 99 1.09 1.78 4.38
CA LEU A 99 -0.01 2.72 4.27
C LEU A 99 0.49 4.15 4.42
N TYR A 100 0.24 4.97 3.41
CA TYR A 100 0.42 6.42 3.49
C TYR A 100 -0.92 7.10 3.80
N ASP A 101 -1.04 7.65 5.00
CA ASP A 101 -2.22 8.35 5.54
C ASP A 101 -2.18 9.87 5.30
N GLY A 102 -1.08 10.40 4.74
CA GLY A 102 -0.99 11.81 4.42
C GLY A 102 -1.98 12.25 3.33
N LYS A 103 -2.01 13.57 3.08
CA LYS A 103 -2.84 14.17 2.04
C LYS A 103 -2.44 13.65 0.66
N VAL A 104 -3.44 13.27 -0.12
CA VAL A 104 -3.29 12.85 -1.51
C VAL A 104 -3.68 14.04 -2.41
N PRO A 105 -2.90 14.36 -3.45
CA PRO A 105 -3.33 15.34 -4.45
C PRO A 105 -4.61 14.85 -5.14
N THR A 106 -5.71 15.58 -4.97
CA THR A 106 -6.90 15.38 -5.79
C THR A 106 -6.62 16.03 -7.14
N LEU A 107 -6.36 15.24 -8.19
CA LEU A 107 -6.14 15.74 -9.55
C LEU A 107 -7.45 16.28 -10.19
N GLY A 108 -8.23 17.06 -9.44
CA GLY A 108 -9.55 17.56 -9.86
C GLY A 108 -10.63 16.49 -10.02
N LEU A 109 -10.36 15.23 -9.63
CA LEU A 109 -11.23 14.07 -9.84
C LEU A 109 -12.33 13.89 -8.76
N GLY A 110 -12.74 14.98 -8.09
CA GLY A 110 -13.75 14.95 -7.03
C GLY A 110 -13.20 14.62 -5.64
N GLU A 111 -14.03 14.87 -4.62
CA GLU A 111 -13.72 14.53 -3.23
C GLU A 111 -13.68 13.02 -3.07
N ILE A 112 -12.61 12.50 -2.45
CA ILE A 112 -12.55 11.09 -2.12
C ILE A 112 -13.48 10.85 -0.93
N THR A 113 -14.62 10.22 -1.22
CA THR A 113 -15.68 9.96 -0.25
C THR A 113 -15.43 8.64 0.46
N GLY A 114 -14.92 8.73 1.68
CA GLY A 114 -14.95 7.63 2.64
C GLY A 114 -14.96 8.19 4.06
N SER A 115 -15.91 7.73 4.87
CA SER A 115 -16.05 8.14 6.28
C SER A 115 -15.23 7.29 7.24
N GLN A 116 -14.60 6.22 6.73
CA GLN A 116 -13.85 5.25 7.50
C GLN A 116 -12.40 5.17 6.97
N SER A 117 -11.45 5.01 7.88
CA SER A 117 -10.03 4.96 7.55
C SER A 117 -9.51 3.53 7.66
N LEU A 118 -8.82 3.06 6.61
CA LEU A 118 -8.17 1.76 6.63
C LEU A 118 -7.14 1.67 7.75
N SER A 119 -6.43 2.77 8.05
CA SER A 119 -5.49 2.83 9.17
C SER A 119 -6.16 2.49 10.49
N GLU A 120 -7.31 3.11 10.78
CA GLU A 120 -8.01 2.85 12.04
C GLU A 120 -8.54 1.42 12.10
N SER A 121 -9.07 0.90 10.99
CA SER A 121 -9.53 -0.49 10.92
C SER A 121 -8.39 -1.50 11.06
N LEU A 122 -7.20 -1.21 10.53
CA LEU A 122 -6.01 -2.06 10.67
C LEU A 122 -5.48 -2.05 12.10
N LYS A 123 -5.45 -0.90 12.77
CA LYS A 123 -5.02 -0.79 14.19
C LYS A 123 -5.92 -1.56 15.14
N GLN A 124 -7.21 -1.66 14.83
CA GLN A 124 -8.20 -2.39 15.64
C GLN A 124 -8.27 -3.88 15.30
N SER A 125 -7.57 -4.32 14.24
CA SER A 125 -7.60 -5.70 13.80
C SER A 125 -6.60 -6.56 14.57
N GLU A 126 -7.01 -7.76 14.96
CA GLU A 126 -6.10 -8.78 15.51
C GLU A 126 -5.24 -9.44 14.42
N GLN A 127 -5.62 -9.28 13.14
CA GLN A 127 -4.90 -9.87 11.99
C GLN A 127 -3.64 -9.10 11.61
N PHE A 128 -3.47 -7.87 12.10
CA PHE A 128 -2.36 -7.01 11.74
C PHE A 128 -1.75 -6.36 12.97
N VAL A 129 -0.43 -6.26 12.97
CA VAL A 129 0.34 -5.57 14.00
C VAL A 129 1.01 -4.36 13.37
N LEU A 130 0.83 -3.19 13.97
CA LEU A 130 1.54 -1.97 13.59
C LEU A 130 3.01 -2.08 14.04
N ILE A 131 3.93 -2.07 13.07
CA ILE A 131 5.38 -2.26 13.33
C ILE A 131 6.22 -1.00 13.05
N TYR A 132 5.67 -0.02 12.34
CA TYR A 132 6.28 1.29 12.14
C TYR A 132 5.21 2.36 12.02
N GLN A 133 5.46 3.53 12.60
CA GLN A 133 4.60 4.69 12.48
C GLN A 133 5.42 5.98 12.48
N SER A 134 5.03 6.90 11.58
CA SER A 134 5.38 8.32 11.56
C SER A 134 4.07 9.14 11.45
N ASP A 135 4.17 10.42 11.09
CA ASP A 135 3.00 11.30 10.98
C ASP A 135 2.04 10.82 9.87
N ASN A 136 2.58 10.44 8.72
CA ASN A 136 1.84 10.10 7.51
C ASN A 136 2.09 8.67 7.03
N VAL A 137 3.06 7.93 7.57
CA VAL A 137 3.35 6.54 7.14
C VAL A 137 3.11 5.56 8.28
N LYS A 138 2.45 4.44 7.96
CA LYS A 138 2.29 3.29 8.82
C LYS A 138 2.69 2.02 8.09
N ILE A 139 3.36 1.09 8.76
CA ILE A 139 3.63 -0.25 8.24
C ILE A 139 3.03 -1.27 9.19
N PHE A 140 2.21 -2.16 8.64
CA PHE A 140 1.61 -3.26 9.36
C PHE A 140 2.20 -4.58 8.87
N SER A 141 2.49 -5.51 9.77
CA SER A 141 2.70 -6.92 9.44
C SER A 141 1.41 -7.70 9.68
N LYS A 142 1.18 -8.76 8.91
CA LYS A 142 0.23 -9.78 9.35
C LYS A 142 0.68 -10.35 10.69
N SER A 143 -0.25 -10.51 11.62
CA SER A 143 -0.03 -11.34 12.80
C SER A 143 0.32 -12.74 12.31
N SER A 144 1.45 -13.29 12.76
CA SER A 144 1.71 -14.71 12.53
C SER A 144 0.51 -15.48 13.07
N ASP A 145 -0.07 -16.37 12.27
CA ASP A 145 -1.02 -17.35 12.79
C ASP A 145 -0.30 -18.03 13.97
N LYS A 146 -0.81 -17.82 15.18
CA LYS A 146 -0.49 -18.74 16.28
C LYS A 146 -1.17 -20.05 15.88
N GLU A 147 -0.45 -20.90 15.14
CA GLU A 147 -0.72 -22.33 15.14
C GLU A 147 -0.72 -22.87 16.58
#